data_AF-A0A9P1BN77-F1
#
_entry.id   AF-A0A9P1BN77-F1
#
_cell.length_a   1.000
_cell.length_b   1.000
_cell.length_c   1.000
_cell.angle_alpha   90.00
_cell.angle_beta   90.00
_cell.angle_gamma   90.00
#
_symmetry.space_group_name_H-M   'P 1'
#
loop_
_entity.id
_entity.type
_entity.pdbx_description
1 polymer ?
#
loop_
_entity_poly.entity_id
_entity_poly.type
_entity_poly.pdbx_seq_one_letter_code
_entity_poly.pdbx_strand_id
1 'polypeptide(L)'
;MGVTPQQRTGKIGMALVGLAASCAVWTFILYIPYALYMSSFSYANGDEPGEFSEGLFICLVVGSQIGLFVVSSMGAKYAAFHSEDETQKAYTMYYNAALILNLILDLALQTYLSYLQMVGVGAHTSDGRLLGSLDSFQEILESYPVQKSMGKLLFVYCWPCTFFVPFLAEPFAVQWLPQHLAQYIVGANKKIKGENAEKAFELGEMEQGRYAEP
;
A
#
# COMPACT_ATOMS: atom_id res chain seq x y z
N MET A 1 18.69 17.60 -22.53
CA MET A 1 19.50 16.50 -23.07
C MET A 1 18.60 15.28 -23.21
N GLY A 2 18.32 14.83 -24.44
CA GLY A 2 17.42 13.70 -24.67
C GLY A 2 18.06 12.38 -24.27
N VAL A 3 17.40 11.63 -23.38
CA VAL A 3 17.83 10.29 -22.96
C VAL A 3 17.63 9.33 -24.14
N THR A 4 18.66 8.57 -24.51
CA THR A 4 18.56 7.57 -25.59
C THR A 4 17.66 6.40 -25.19
N PRO A 5 16.99 5.71 -26.13
CA PRO A 5 16.04 4.63 -25.83
C PRO A 5 16.63 3.50 -24.97
N GLN A 6 17.89 3.12 -25.20
CA GLN A 6 18.58 2.09 -24.41
C GLN A 6 18.84 2.53 -22.96
N GLN A 7 19.18 3.80 -22.74
CA GLN A 7 19.32 4.36 -21.39
C GLN A 7 17.97 4.44 -20.67
N ARG A 8 16.87 4.66 -21.42
CA ARG A 8 15.51 4.67 -20.88
C ARG A 8 15.09 3.29 -20.37
N THR A 9 15.34 2.22 -21.13
CA THR A 9 15.04 0.84 -20.67
C THR A 9 15.80 0.49 -19.39
N GLY A 10 17.07 0.89 -19.27
CA GLY A 10 17.84 0.72 -18.03
C GLY A 10 17.24 1.47 -16.84
N LYS A 11 16.80 2.72 -17.04
CA LYS A 11 16.14 3.52 -16.00
C LYS A 11 14.78 2.94 -15.58
N ILE A 12 14.00 2.43 -16.52
CA ILE A 12 12.74 1.72 -16.27
C ILE A 12 12.99 0.47 -15.41
N GLY A 13 14.01 -0.32 -15.77
CA GLY A 13 14.42 -1.48 -14.97
C GLY A 13 14.80 -1.10 -13.55
N MET A 14 15.57 -0.03 -13.36
CA MET A 14 15.92 0.46 -12.01
C MET A 14 14.72 0.99 -11.24
N ALA A 15 13.75 1.65 -11.91
CA ALA A 15 12.52 2.09 -11.26
C ALA A 15 11.68 0.90 -10.77
N LEU A 16 11.57 -0.17 -11.57
CA LEU A 16 10.90 -1.41 -11.17
C LEU A 16 11.59 -2.09 -9.99
N VAL A 17 12.94 -2.15 -10.00
CA VAL A 17 13.71 -2.68 -8.87
C VAL A 17 13.50 -1.82 -7.63
N GLY A 18 13.48 -0.49 -7.77
CA GLY A 18 13.20 0.44 -6.68
C GLY A 18 11.80 0.26 -6.09
N LEU A 19 10.79 0.01 -6.93
CA LEU A 19 9.43 -0.33 -6.50
C LEU A 19 9.39 -1.64 -5.74
N ALA A 20 9.96 -2.71 -6.30
CA ALA A 20 10.01 -4.02 -5.66
C ALA A 20 10.76 -3.96 -4.31
N ALA A 21 11.87 -3.23 -4.26
CA ALA A 21 12.62 -3.00 -3.03
C ALA A 21 11.80 -2.22 -2.00
N SER A 22 11.04 -1.21 -2.42
CA SER A 22 10.17 -0.44 -1.52
C SER A 22 9.04 -1.30 -0.94
N CYS A 23 8.41 -2.15 -1.75
CA CYS A 23 7.44 -3.14 -1.28
C CYS A 23 8.08 -4.11 -0.28
N ALA A 24 9.29 -4.62 -0.58
CA ALA A 24 9.99 -5.51 0.32
C ALA A 24 10.32 -4.83 1.66
N VAL A 25 10.86 -3.61 1.62
CA VAL A 25 11.17 -2.81 2.81
C VAL A 25 9.91 -2.60 3.65
N TRP A 26 8.79 -2.23 3.05
CA TRP A 26 7.51 -2.07 3.74
C TRP A 26 7.07 -3.39 4.41
N THR A 27 7.21 -4.52 3.68
CA THR A 27 6.91 -5.85 4.22
C THR A 27 7.77 -6.21 5.42
N PHE A 28 9.09 -6.07 5.31
CA PHE A 28 10.02 -6.48 6.36
C PHE A 28 9.97 -5.56 7.59
N ILE A 29 9.79 -4.24 7.39
CA ILE A 29 9.86 -3.26 8.48
C ILE A 29 8.52 -3.08 9.18
N LEU A 30 7.39 -3.24 8.48
CA LEU A 30 6.08 -2.93 9.04
C LEU A 30 5.17 -4.16 9.13
N TYR A 31 5.03 -4.91 8.04
CA TYR A 31 4.13 -6.07 8.04
C TYR A 31 4.62 -7.22 8.92
N ILE A 32 5.92 -7.55 8.90
CA ILE A 32 6.46 -8.64 9.73
C ILE A 32 6.36 -8.32 11.23
N PRO A 33 6.75 -7.13 11.73
CA PRO A 33 6.58 -6.81 13.14
C PRO A 33 5.11 -6.80 13.57
N TYR A 34 4.21 -6.34 12.71
CA TYR A 34 2.77 -6.46 12.97
C TYR A 34 2.33 -7.92 13.08
N ALA A 35 2.81 -8.79 12.18
CA ALA A 35 2.50 -10.21 12.24
C ALA A 35 3.03 -10.88 13.51
N LEU A 36 4.25 -10.52 13.95
CA LEU A 36 4.83 -11.01 15.21
C LEU A 36 4.03 -10.52 16.42
N TYR A 37 3.64 -9.24 16.44
CA TYR A 37 2.75 -8.69 17.46
C TYR A 37 1.44 -9.46 17.53
N MET A 38 0.79 -9.69 16.39
CA MET A 38 -0.44 -10.46 16.32
C MET A 38 -0.27 -11.92 16.75
N SER A 39 0.87 -12.54 16.46
CA SER A 39 1.17 -13.92 16.91
C SER A 39 1.48 -14.04 18.41
N SER A 40 1.80 -12.93 19.08
CA SER A 40 2.14 -12.93 20.51
C SER A 40 0.91 -13.02 21.43
N PHE A 41 -0.29 -12.79 20.90
CA PHE A 41 -1.54 -12.92 21.64
C PHE A 41 -1.92 -14.38 21.85
N SER A 42 -2.29 -14.73 23.08
CA SER A 42 -2.78 -16.07 23.40
C SER A 42 -4.26 -16.18 23.05
N TYR A 43 -4.54 -16.50 21.79
CA TYR A 43 -5.90 -16.76 21.29
C TYR A 43 -6.61 -17.92 22.01
N ALA A 44 -5.87 -18.73 22.79
CA ALA A 44 -6.40 -19.85 23.58
C ALA A 44 -7.22 -19.43 24.81
N ASN A 45 -7.05 -18.20 25.32
CA ASN A 45 -7.80 -17.67 26.46
C ASN A 45 -8.93 -16.70 26.08
N GLY A 46 -9.23 -16.56 24.77
CA GLY A 46 -10.24 -15.61 24.29
C GLY A 46 -9.74 -14.16 24.21
N ASP A 47 -8.43 -13.92 24.27
CA ASP A 47 -7.85 -12.62 23.91
C ASP A 47 -8.03 -12.41 22.40
N GLU A 48 -9.10 -11.70 22.03
CA GLU A 48 -9.30 -11.24 20.66
C GLU A 48 -8.43 -10.01 20.40
N PRO A 49 -7.88 -9.85 19.17
CA PRO A 49 -7.23 -8.62 18.79
C PRO A 49 -8.29 -7.51 18.79
N GLY A 50 -8.19 -6.58 19.74
CA GLY A 50 -9.17 -5.49 19.87
C GLY A 50 -9.13 -4.51 18.71
N GLU A 51 -9.98 -3.48 18.79
CA GLU A 51 -10.12 -2.41 17.79
C GLU A 51 -8.78 -1.73 17.44
N PHE A 52 -7.81 -1.72 18.36
CA PHE A 52 -6.49 -1.15 18.14
C PHE A 52 -5.68 -1.89 17.07
N SER A 53 -5.68 -3.23 17.08
CA SER A 53 -5.01 -4.04 16.05
C SER A 53 -5.65 -3.88 14.67
N GLU A 54 -6.98 -3.76 14.63
CA GLU A 54 -7.70 -3.47 13.38
C GLU A 54 -7.34 -2.07 12.86
N GLY A 55 -7.28 -1.07 13.74
CA GLY A 55 -6.81 0.27 13.39
C GLY A 55 -5.37 0.30 12.85
N LEU A 56 -4.45 -0.46 13.46
CA LEU A 56 -3.08 -0.60 12.97
C LEU A 56 -3.04 -1.23 11.57
N PHE A 57 -3.85 -2.25 11.31
CA PHE A 57 -3.96 -2.85 9.98
C PHE A 57 -4.46 -1.85 8.94
N ILE A 58 -5.49 -1.06 9.26
CA ILE A 58 -5.99 0.00 8.39
C ILE A 58 -4.88 1.01 8.08
N CYS A 59 -4.14 1.46 9.09
CA CYS A 59 -3.01 2.38 8.90
C CYS A 59 -1.88 1.79 8.04
N LEU A 60 -1.58 0.49 8.20
CA LEU A 60 -0.57 -0.19 7.39
C LEU A 60 -0.98 -0.24 5.91
N VAL A 61 -2.22 -0.61 5.64
CA VAL A 61 -2.76 -0.69 4.28
C VAL A 61 -2.78 0.70 3.64
N VAL A 62 -3.35 1.70 4.32
CA VAL A 62 -3.44 3.08 3.81
C VAL A 62 -2.05 3.70 3.64
N GLY A 63 -1.15 3.47 4.59
CA GLY A 63 0.24 3.91 4.51
C GLY A 63 0.98 3.30 3.32
N SER A 64 0.74 2.01 3.04
CA SER A 64 1.29 1.33 1.86
C SER A 64 0.79 1.99 0.58
N GLN A 65 -0.52 2.29 0.48
CA GLN A 65 -1.09 2.95 -0.71
C GLN A 65 -0.45 4.32 -0.98
N ILE A 66 -0.28 5.15 0.07
CA ILE A 66 0.39 6.46 -0.04
C ILE A 66 1.87 6.29 -0.40
N GLY A 67 2.56 5.33 0.20
CA GLY A 67 3.96 5.03 -0.09
C GLY A 67 4.17 4.60 -1.55
N LEU A 68 3.33 3.70 -2.04
CA LEU A 68 3.35 3.23 -3.42
C LEU A 68 3.10 4.38 -4.40
N PHE A 69 2.19 5.29 -4.09
CA PHE A 69 1.96 6.50 -4.87
C PHE A 69 3.25 7.33 -5.01
N VAL A 70 3.91 7.63 -3.89
CA VAL A 70 5.15 8.44 -3.88
C VAL A 70 6.27 7.75 -4.64
N VAL A 71 6.50 6.46 -4.39
CA VAL A 71 7.59 5.70 -5.05
C VAL A 71 7.33 5.56 -6.55
N SER A 72 6.07 5.33 -6.96
CA SER A 72 5.70 5.24 -8.38
C SER A 72 5.87 6.59 -9.08
N SER A 73 5.51 7.69 -8.43
CA SER A 73 5.73 9.05 -8.93
C SER A 73 7.22 9.35 -9.10
N MET A 74 8.04 9.01 -8.11
CA MET A 74 9.50 9.17 -8.18
C MET A 74 10.12 8.31 -9.30
N GLY A 75 9.68 7.06 -9.45
CA GLY A 75 10.13 6.16 -10.51
C GLY A 75 9.80 6.67 -11.91
N ALA A 76 8.59 7.17 -12.12
CA ALA A 76 8.18 7.75 -13.39
C ALA A 76 8.96 9.04 -13.73
N LYS A 77 9.21 9.92 -12.75
CA LYS A 77 10.05 11.12 -12.93
C LYS A 77 11.50 10.76 -13.24
N TYR A 78 12.04 9.69 -12.63
CA TYR A 78 13.40 9.22 -12.87
C TYR A 78 13.61 8.72 -14.31
N ALA A 79 12.59 8.11 -14.92
CA ALA A 79 12.64 7.62 -16.29
C ALA A 79 12.77 8.74 -17.34
N ALA A 80 12.48 10.00 -16.98
CA ALA A 80 12.71 11.21 -17.78
C ALA A 80 12.18 11.08 -19.22
N PHE A 81 10.89 10.76 -19.35
CA PHE A 81 10.22 10.71 -20.65
C PHE A 81 10.19 12.08 -21.31
N HIS A 82 10.03 12.09 -22.64
CA HIS A 82 10.06 13.33 -23.42
C HIS A 82 8.71 14.06 -23.39
N SER A 83 7.62 13.32 -23.16
CA SER A 83 6.26 13.83 -23.05
C SER A 83 5.69 13.56 -21.65
N GLU A 84 4.88 14.47 -21.16
CA GLU A 84 4.11 14.31 -19.92
C GLU A 84 3.13 13.14 -20.01
N ASP A 85 2.50 12.93 -21.16
CA ASP A 85 1.61 11.79 -21.41
C ASP A 85 2.31 10.43 -21.26
N GLU A 86 3.56 10.34 -21.74
CA GLU A 86 4.37 9.11 -21.59
C GLU A 86 4.74 8.87 -20.12
N THR A 87 5.01 9.96 -19.39
CA THR A 87 5.32 9.91 -17.96
C THR A 87 4.12 9.45 -17.15
N GLN A 88 2.93 9.98 -17.44
CA GLN A 88 1.68 9.58 -16.79
C GLN A 88 1.33 8.12 -17.10
N LYS A 89 1.45 7.68 -18.36
CA LYS A 89 1.23 6.27 -18.73
C LYS A 89 2.18 5.32 -17.99
N ALA A 90 3.47 5.66 -17.92
CA ALA A 90 4.46 4.86 -17.22
C ALA A 90 4.18 4.82 -15.70
N TYR A 91 3.84 5.96 -15.11
CA TYR A 91 3.39 6.05 -13.72
C TYR A 91 2.20 5.13 -13.45
N THR A 92 1.13 5.19 -14.26
CA THR A 92 -0.06 4.36 -14.08
C THR A 92 0.26 2.88 -14.18
N MET A 93 1.12 2.48 -15.13
CA MET A 93 1.56 1.09 -15.25
C MET A 93 2.35 0.61 -14.02
N TYR A 94 3.29 1.42 -13.53
CA TYR A 94 4.07 1.09 -12.33
C TYR A 94 3.22 1.02 -11.07
N TYR A 95 2.36 2.02 -10.88
CA TYR A 95 1.46 2.08 -9.74
C TYR A 95 0.51 0.88 -9.73
N ASN A 96 -0.11 0.55 -10.87
CA ASN A 96 -1.02 -0.60 -10.96
C ASN A 96 -0.32 -1.94 -10.68
N ALA A 97 0.87 -2.15 -11.26
CA ALA A 97 1.64 -3.36 -11.01
C ALA A 97 2.04 -3.51 -9.53
N ALA A 98 2.49 -2.42 -8.91
CA ALA A 98 2.87 -2.42 -7.51
C ALA A 98 1.67 -2.60 -6.57
N LEU A 99 0.51 -2.01 -6.91
CA LEU A 99 -0.74 -2.16 -6.18
C LEU A 99 -1.26 -3.60 -6.21
N ILE A 100 -1.22 -4.26 -7.36
CA ILE A 100 -1.59 -5.69 -7.48
C ILE A 100 -0.66 -6.55 -6.63
N LEU A 101 0.65 -6.33 -6.72
CA LEU A 101 1.63 -7.09 -5.94
C LEU A 101 1.42 -6.89 -4.43
N ASN A 102 1.21 -5.65 -4.00
CA ASN A 102 0.95 -5.34 -2.60
C ASN A 102 -0.36 -5.95 -2.11
N LEU A 103 -1.43 -5.91 -2.91
CA LEU A 103 -2.72 -6.56 -2.59
C LEU A 103 -2.54 -8.06 -2.37
N ILE A 104 -1.80 -8.75 -3.22
CA ILE A 104 -1.55 -10.19 -3.08
C ILE A 104 -0.80 -10.49 -1.77
N LEU A 105 0.21 -9.68 -1.44
CA LEU A 105 0.98 -9.84 -0.20
C LEU A 105 0.12 -9.57 1.04
N ASP A 106 -0.70 -8.52 1.01
CA ASP A 106 -1.63 -8.17 2.09
C ASP A 106 -2.62 -9.32 2.34
N LEU A 107 -3.21 -9.87 1.27
CA LEU A 107 -4.12 -11.01 1.36
C LEU A 107 -3.42 -12.26 1.90
N ALA A 108 -2.19 -12.55 1.45
CA ALA A 108 -1.43 -13.71 1.91
C ALA A 108 -1.10 -13.62 3.41
N LEU A 109 -0.58 -12.46 3.85
CA LEU A 109 -0.24 -12.22 5.25
C LEU A 109 -1.48 -12.31 6.13
N GLN A 110 -2.57 -11.68 5.71
CA GLN A 110 -3.79 -11.65 6.49
C GLN A 110 -4.47 -13.02 6.58
N THR A 111 -4.38 -13.82 5.51
CA THR A 111 -4.85 -15.21 5.51
C THR A 111 -4.05 -16.04 6.52
N TYR A 112 -2.72 -15.88 6.54
CA TYR A 112 -1.85 -16.55 7.49
C TYR A 112 -2.16 -16.15 8.94
N LEU A 113 -2.35 -14.86 9.21
CA LEU A 113 -2.73 -14.39 10.55
C LEU A 113 -4.10 -14.91 10.97
N SER A 114 -5.09 -14.88 10.07
CA SER A 114 -6.42 -15.44 10.34
C SER A 114 -6.33 -16.93 10.70
N TYR A 115 -5.52 -17.70 9.96
CA TYR A 115 -5.30 -19.11 10.25
C TYR A 115 -4.72 -19.32 11.66
N LEU A 116 -3.67 -18.58 12.05
CA LEU A 116 -3.10 -18.66 13.39
C LEU A 116 -4.13 -18.34 14.49
N GLN A 117 -4.97 -17.32 14.27
CA GLN A 117 -6.06 -16.98 15.19
C GLN A 117 -7.06 -18.14 15.34
N MET A 118 -7.51 -18.71 14.23
CA MET A 118 -8.47 -19.82 14.25
C MET A 118 -7.91 -21.09 14.87
N VAL A 119 -6.63 -21.41 14.62
CA VAL A 119 -5.94 -22.51 15.31
C VAL A 119 -5.84 -22.24 16.81
N GLY A 120 -5.53 -21.00 17.20
CA GLY A 120 -5.41 -20.60 18.60
C GLY A 120 -6.72 -20.67 19.39
N VAL A 121 -7.86 -20.37 18.75
CA VAL A 121 -9.22 -20.52 19.33
C VAL A 121 -9.70 -21.99 19.31
N GLY A 122 -8.97 -22.90 18.67
CA GLY A 122 -9.37 -24.29 18.52
C GLY A 122 -10.54 -24.48 17.55
N ALA A 123 -10.62 -23.65 16.49
CA ALA A 123 -11.66 -23.76 15.48
C ALA A 123 -11.62 -25.12 14.78
N HIS A 124 -12.81 -25.65 14.48
CA HIS A 124 -12.99 -26.93 13.79
C HIS A 124 -13.41 -26.69 12.34
N THR A 125 -12.96 -27.55 11.44
CA THR A 125 -13.45 -27.60 10.06
C THR A 125 -14.89 -28.10 10.02
N SER A 126 -15.56 -27.98 8.87
CA SER A 126 -16.91 -28.52 8.65
C SER A 126 -17.01 -30.01 8.92
N ASP A 127 -15.89 -30.73 8.81
CA ASP A 127 -15.79 -32.18 9.04
C ASP A 127 -15.45 -32.53 10.49
N GLY A 128 -15.40 -31.54 11.39
CA GLY A 128 -15.13 -31.73 12.82
C GLY A 128 -13.66 -32.01 13.17
N ARG A 129 -12.72 -31.79 12.24
CA ARG A 129 -11.27 -31.86 12.53
C ARG A 129 -10.77 -30.51 13.02
N LEU A 130 -9.75 -30.49 13.87
CA LEU A 130 -9.11 -29.26 14.29
C LEU A 130 -8.43 -28.60 13.08
N LEU A 131 -8.56 -27.28 12.93
CA LEU A 131 -7.93 -26.57 11.82
C LEU A 131 -6.41 -26.76 11.81
N GLY A 132 -5.80 -26.89 13.00
CA GLY A 132 -4.37 -27.11 13.17
C GLY A 132 -3.89 -28.54 12.88
N SER A 133 -4.79 -29.49 12.62
CA SER A 133 -4.44 -30.85 12.19
C SER A 133 -4.48 -31.04 10.67
N LEU A 134 -4.64 -29.95 9.91
CA LEU A 134 -4.57 -29.97 8.45
C LEU A 134 -3.11 -29.81 8.01
N ASP A 135 -2.60 -30.77 7.24
CA ASP A 135 -1.20 -30.78 6.79
C ASP A 135 -0.99 -30.04 5.47
N SER A 136 -2.06 -29.78 4.70
CA SER A 136 -1.97 -29.16 3.38
C SER A 136 -2.51 -27.73 3.33
N PHE A 137 -1.76 -26.83 2.67
CA PHE A 137 -2.19 -25.44 2.45
C PHE A 137 -3.49 -25.35 1.64
N GLN A 138 -3.71 -26.29 0.71
CA GLN A 138 -4.93 -26.35 -0.07
C GLN A 138 -6.15 -26.66 0.79
N GLU A 139 -6.09 -27.65 1.68
CA GLU A 139 -7.21 -27.95 2.59
C GLU A 139 -7.48 -26.81 3.58
N ILE A 140 -6.42 -26.11 4.02
CA ILE A 140 -6.57 -24.93 4.88
C ILE A 140 -7.31 -23.82 4.13
N LEU A 141 -6.94 -23.52 2.89
CA LEU A 141 -7.60 -22.50 2.07
C LEU A 141 -9.03 -22.90 1.65
N GLU A 142 -9.28 -24.17 1.41
CA GLU A 142 -10.61 -24.68 1.07
C GLU A 142 -11.55 -24.73 2.27
N SER A 143 -11.01 -24.61 3.48
CA SER A 143 -11.83 -24.60 4.70
C SER A 143 -12.73 -23.36 4.78
N TYR A 144 -14.02 -23.60 5.02
CA TYR A 144 -15.03 -22.55 5.16
C TYR A 144 -14.67 -21.43 6.16
N PRO A 145 -14.08 -21.73 7.34
CA PRO A 145 -13.68 -20.68 8.29
C PRO A 145 -12.64 -19.71 7.72
N VAL A 146 -11.65 -20.23 6.98
CA VAL A 146 -10.59 -19.42 6.35
C VAL A 146 -11.18 -18.58 5.22
N GLN A 147 -12.00 -19.17 4.34
CA GLN A 147 -12.66 -18.43 3.26
C GLN A 147 -13.57 -17.32 3.76
N LYS A 148 -14.34 -17.58 4.83
CA LYS A 148 -15.21 -16.58 5.46
C LYS A 148 -14.40 -15.42 6.05
N SER A 149 -13.29 -15.72 6.73
CA SER A 149 -12.39 -14.68 7.26
C SER A 149 -11.76 -13.87 6.13
N MET A 150 -11.20 -14.53 5.12
CA MET A 150 -10.63 -13.88 3.93
C MET A 150 -11.64 -12.98 3.24
N GLY A 151 -12.90 -13.42 3.08
CA GLY A 151 -13.96 -12.61 2.49
C GLY A 151 -14.30 -11.36 3.31
N LYS A 152 -14.38 -11.49 4.64
CA LYS A 152 -14.59 -10.34 5.54
C LYS A 152 -13.42 -9.35 5.46
N LEU A 153 -12.19 -9.86 5.38
CA LEU A 153 -10.99 -9.03 5.31
C LEU A 153 -10.84 -8.34 3.96
N LEU A 154 -11.15 -9.04 2.86
CA LEU A 154 -11.24 -8.43 1.55
C LEU A 154 -12.30 -7.33 1.53
N PHE A 155 -13.43 -7.55 2.22
CA PHE A 155 -14.44 -6.51 2.39
C PHE A 155 -13.89 -5.31 3.17
N VAL A 156 -13.21 -5.51 4.31
CA VAL A 156 -12.59 -4.42 5.11
C VAL A 156 -11.52 -3.68 4.30
N TYR A 157 -10.72 -4.41 3.54
CA TYR A 157 -9.72 -3.86 2.62
C TYR A 157 -10.37 -2.95 1.58
N CYS A 158 -11.43 -3.43 0.91
CA CYS A 158 -12.19 -2.64 -0.05
C CYS A 158 -12.87 -1.43 0.64
N TRP A 159 -13.55 -1.69 1.75
CA TRP A 159 -14.36 -0.75 2.51
C TRP A 159 -14.13 -0.96 4.02
N PRO A 160 -13.47 -0.02 4.73
CA PRO A 160 -13.20 1.36 4.34
C PRO A 160 -11.81 1.63 3.72
N CYS A 161 -10.86 0.69 3.73
CA CYS A 161 -9.44 1.03 3.55
C CYS A 161 -9.04 1.56 2.17
N THR A 162 -9.65 1.08 1.08
CA THR A 162 -9.31 1.57 -0.28
C THR A 162 -10.31 2.56 -0.84
N PHE A 163 -11.58 2.54 -0.41
CA PHE A 163 -12.59 3.43 -0.99
C PHE A 163 -12.92 4.64 -0.11
N PHE A 164 -12.91 4.49 1.21
CA PHE A 164 -13.36 5.56 2.11
C PHE A 164 -12.19 6.33 2.71
N VAL A 165 -11.20 5.61 3.27
CA VAL A 165 -10.06 6.25 3.94
C VAL A 165 -9.21 7.08 2.97
N PRO A 166 -8.88 6.63 1.75
CA PRO A 166 -8.11 7.45 0.83
C PRO A 166 -8.89 8.69 0.44
N PHE A 167 -10.19 8.58 0.17
CA PHE A 167 -11.03 9.73 -0.15
C PHE A 167 -11.08 10.80 0.96
N LEU A 168 -11.03 10.38 2.23
CA LEU A 168 -10.94 11.30 3.37
C LEU A 168 -9.51 11.80 3.62
N ALA A 169 -8.51 10.93 3.50
CA ALA A 169 -7.12 11.25 3.85
C ALA A 169 -6.44 12.10 2.77
N GLU A 170 -6.78 11.89 1.51
CA GLU A 170 -6.22 12.54 0.34
C GLU A 170 -6.31 14.07 0.33
N PRO A 171 -7.47 14.71 0.63
CA PRO A 171 -7.52 16.17 0.73
C PRO A 171 -6.58 16.71 1.83
N PHE A 172 -6.31 15.94 2.88
CA PHE A 172 -5.38 16.36 3.92
C PHE A 172 -3.91 16.06 3.56
N ALA A 173 -3.62 14.84 3.09
CA ALA A 173 -2.28 14.37 2.85
C ALA A 173 -1.67 14.91 1.55
N VAL A 174 -2.49 15.14 0.52
CA VAL A 174 -2.02 15.50 -0.81
C VAL A 174 -2.34 16.94 -1.19
N GLN A 175 -3.41 17.53 -0.65
CA GLN A 175 -3.70 18.96 -0.84
C GLN A 175 -3.22 19.82 0.33
N TRP A 176 -3.68 19.55 1.55
CA TRP A 176 -3.39 20.44 2.68
C TRP A 176 -1.93 20.38 3.14
N LEU A 177 -1.36 19.19 3.31
CA LEU A 177 -0.01 18.98 3.82
C LEU A 177 1.08 19.56 2.88
N PRO A 178 1.05 19.31 1.55
CA PRO A 178 2.07 19.83 0.66
C PRO A 178 1.97 21.34 0.51
N GLN A 179 0.75 21.90 0.51
CA GLN A 179 0.57 23.35 0.50
C GLN A 179 1.12 24.00 1.77
N HIS A 180 0.86 23.45 2.95
CA HIS A 180 1.42 24.00 4.19
C HIS A 180 2.95 23.87 4.24
N LEU A 181 3.51 22.74 3.79
CA LEU A 181 4.95 22.56 3.69
C LEU A 181 5.56 23.53 2.67
N ALA A 182 4.92 23.75 1.53
CA ALA A 182 5.35 24.71 0.52
C ALA A 182 5.32 26.15 1.06
N GLN A 183 4.25 26.55 1.77
CA GLN A 183 4.18 27.85 2.47
C GLN A 183 5.33 28.01 3.45
N TYR A 184 5.64 26.96 4.22
CA TYR A 184 6.71 27.01 5.19
C TYR A 184 8.10 27.10 4.53
N ILE A 185 8.34 26.34 3.46
CA ILE A 185 9.62 26.32 2.73
C ILE A 185 9.85 27.63 1.98
N VAL A 186 8.85 28.12 1.25
CA VAL A 186 8.93 29.39 0.51
C VAL A 186 9.02 30.57 1.48
N GLY A 187 8.28 30.52 2.59
CA GLY A 187 8.34 31.53 3.65
C GLY A 187 9.69 31.57 4.38
N ALA A 188 10.32 30.41 4.62
CA ALA A 188 11.62 30.31 5.27
C ALA A 188 12.79 30.68 4.34
N ASN A 189 12.65 30.49 3.02
CA ASN A 189 13.75 30.66 2.07
C ASN A 189 13.49 31.76 1.03
N LYS A 190 13.95 32.98 1.33
CA LYS A 190 13.83 34.17 0.45
C LYS A 190 14.50 34.02 -0.94
N LYS A 191 15.24 32.94 -1.19
CA LYS A 191 15.83 32.62 -2.51
C LYS A 191 14.81 32.04 -3.50
N ILE A 192 13.71 31.47 -3.02
CA ILE A 192 12.66 30.92 -3.86
C ILE A 192 11.66 32.04 -4.18
N LYS A 193 11.69 32.55 -5.41
CA LYS A 193 10.83 33.65 -5.90
C LYS A 193 10.36 33.38 -7.32
N GLY A 194 9.22 33.99 -7.69
CA GLY A 194 8.66 33.92 -9.04
C GLY A 194 8.16 32.52 -9.39
N GLU A 195 8.43 32.06 -10.61
CA GLU A 195 7.99 30.77 -11.16
C GLU A 195 8.38 29.56 -10.27
N ASN A 196 9.53 29.61 -9.59
CA ASN A 196 9.95 28.55 -8.67
C ASN A 196 9.14 28.50 -7.37
N ALA A 197 8.53 29.62 -6.97
CA ALA A 197 7.60 29.63 -5.85
C ALA A 197 6.25 29.07 -6.31
N GLU A 198 5.76 29.45 -7.49
CA GLU A 198 4.53 28.91 -8.08
C GLU A 198 4.61 27.38 -8.25
N LYS A 199 5.72 26.85 -8.78
CA LYS A 199 5.97 25.40 -8.86
C LYS A 199 6.01 24.67 -7.51
N ALA A 200 6.32 25.37 -6.42
CA ALA A 200 6.26 24.78 -5.08
C ALA A 200 4.80 24.67 -4.57
N PHE A 201 3.90 25.50 -5.10
CA PHE A 201 2.47 25.51 -4.78
C PHE A 201 1.61 24.69 -5.76
N GLU A 202 2.13 24.39 -6.95
CA GLU A 202 1.49 23.49 -7.89
C GLU A 202 1.32 22.10 -7.24
N LEU A 203 0.07 21.65 -7.15
CA LEU A 203 -0.25 20.26 -6.85
C LEU A 203 0.50 19.42 -7.88
N GLY A 204 1.22 18.37 -7.42
CA GLY A 204 2.08 17.60 -8.32
C GLY A 204 1.31 17.19 -9.58
N GLU A 205 1.86 17.47 -10.77
CA GLU A 205 1.18 17.28 -12.07
C GLU A 205 0.53 15.89 -12.26
N MET A 206 1.02 14.88 -11.55
CA MET A 206 0.46 13.53 -11.54
C MET A 206 -0.88 13.39 -10.78
N GLU A 207 -1.15 14.25 -9.80
CA GLU A 207 -2.46 14.36 -9.12
C GLU A 207 -3.48 15.00 -10.06
N GLN A 208 -3.10 16.03 -10.81
CA GLN A 208 -4.00 16.72 -11.72
C GLN A 208 -4.53 15.78 -12.80
N GLY A 209 -3.69 14.89 -13.37
CA GLY A 209 -4.14 13.88 -14.33
C GLY A 209 -5.15 12.87 -13.78
N ARG A 210 -5.21 12.65 -12.45
CA ARG A 210 -6.16 11.73 -11.81
C ARG A 210 -7.57 12.31 -11.66
N TYR A 211 -7.70 13.64 -11.64
CA TYR A 211 -8.95 14.37 -11.49
C TYR A 211 -9.33 15.21 -12.72
N ALA A 212 -8.50 15.19 -13.78
CA ALA A 212 -8.68 16.00 -14.98
C ALA A 212 -9.64 15.40 -16.02
N GLU A 213 -10.28 14.25 -15.74
CA GLU A 213 -11.34 13.72 -16.62
C GLU A 213 -12.72 14.12 -16.10
N PRO A 214 -13.53 14.89 -16.87
CA PRO A 214 -14.93 15.18 -16.57
C PRO A 214 -15.87 13.99 -16.85
#